data_AF-A0AAD9MIT3-F1
#
_entry.id   AF-A0AAD9MIT3-F1
#
_cell.length_a   1.000
_cell.length_b   1.000
_cell.length_c   1.000
_cell.angle_alpha   90.00
_cell.angle_beta   90.00
_cell.angle_gamma   90.00
#
_symmetry.space_group_name_H-M   'P 1'
#
loop_
_entity.id
_entity.type
_entity.pdbx_description
1 polymer ?
#
loop_
_entity_poly.entity_id
_entity_poly.type
_entity_poly.pdbx_seq_one_letter_code
_entity_poly.pdbx_strand_id
1 'polypeptide(L)'
;MHEPGSIQETLPPLPVAVWARILELVVEESLSPIHELVRLQLVCRTVLEAVRSVPLAVEVDRPDQLTSLRPLLLVCPCERVHFHRRVEGEPLLRDDAFRACSERSLKHLRAVVACTDTLASFPVLESLTLEAGAIHRFYPSVLGGLCCLAHLSLVRFPVMELSGLTPNVVETLKEIHVTPRPEALRCFFHMAFPRDLRLDRFHLHGSFADITGPRSAPVVTCDVRSLATQVRSCRIEAQSLRIALPSWRQDRPPRGADLLRALTGPGAIWEELEFRVLDNRVWLEPRESEAAASSSFDDLGELIPPPAVGLEPEDFLVDAACTHDILATLSWDHAGICRFPVIRLLRFPRREQGAGRDGGDDADED
;
A
#
# COMPACT_ATOMS: atom_id res chain seq x y z
N MET A 1 6.09 1.52 -78.77
CA MET A 1 6.15 0.39 -77.83
C MET A 1 6.43 0.96 -76.46
N HIS A 2 5.54 0.71 -75.52
CA HIS A 2 5.50 1.32 -74.19
C HIS A 2 6.74 1.00 -73.36
N GLU A 3 7.32 2.04 -72.76
CA GLU A 3 8.22 1.91 -71.61
C GLU A 3 7.43 1.41 -70.39
N PRO A 4 7.99 0.51 -69.56
CA PRO A 4 7.37 0.11 -68.31
C PRO A 4 7.50 1.27 -67.31
N GLY A 5 6.38 1.92 -67.01
CA GLY A 5 6.29 2.91 -65.95
C GLY A 5 6.63 2.30 -64.60
N SER A 6 7.77 2.68 -64.03
CA SER A 6 8.07 2.43 -62.63
C SER A 6 7.19 3.33 -61.77
N ILE A 7 6.02 2.82 -61.37
CA ILE A 7 5.27 3.40 -60.27
C ILE A 7 6.04 3.02 -59.00
N GLN A 8 7.05 3.82 -58.64
CA GLN A 8 7.53 3.88 -57.25
C GLN A 8 6.48 4.68 -56.47
N GLU A 9 5.40 4.02 -56.07
CA GLU A 9 4.54 4.51 -55.00
C GLU A 9 5.33 4.39 -53.69
N THR A 10 6.19 5.38 -53.44
CA THR A 10 6.70 5.60 -52.08
C THR A 10 5.52 6.05 -51.25
N LEU A 11 4.92 5.12 -50.51
CA LEU A 11 3.91 5.44 -49.49
C LEU A 11 4.42 6.64 -48.67
N PRO A 12 3.60 7.68 -48.45
CA PRO A 12 4.01 8.80 -47.64
C PRO A 12 4.41 8.28 -46.25
N PRO A 13 5.49 8.81 -45.65
CA PRO A 13 5.91 8.37 -44.32
C PRO A 13 4.74 8.52 -43.36
N LEU A 14 4.44 7.46 -42.60
CA LEU A 14 3.31 7.45 -41.66
C LEU A 14 3.40 8.66 -40.71
N PRO A 15 2.27 9.34 -40.40
CA PRO A 15 2.27 10.45 -39.45
C PRO A 15 2.78 10.05 -38.06
N VAL A 16 3.35 11.00 -37.32
CA VAL A 16 3.84 10.82 -35.94
C VAL A 16 2.78 10.16 -35.05
N ALA A 17 1.52 10.60 -35.15
CA ALA A 17 0.41 10.05 -34.35
C ALA A 17 0.13 8.56 -34.64
N VAL A 18 0.30 8.13 -35.89
CA VAL A 18 0.11 6.72 -36.27
C VAL A 18 1.27 5.88 -35.75
N TRP A 19 2.50 6.37 -35.86
CA TRP A 19 3.66 5.74 -35.24
C TRP A 19 3.54 5.66 -33.72
N ALA A 20 3.09 6.73 -33.05
CA ALA A 20 2.87 6.75 -31.62
C ALA A 20 1.88 5.67 -31.20
N ARG A 21 0.76 5.53 -31.93
CA ARG A 21 -0.24 4.50 -31.63
C ARG A 21 0.28 3.08 -31.87
N ILE A 22 1.08 2.86 -32.91
CA ILE A 22 1.75 1.58 -33.15
C ILE A 22 2.71 1.26 -32.00
N LEU A 23 3.50 2.25 -31.57
CA LEU A 23 4.46 2.09 -30.47
C LEU A 23 3.76 1.83 -29.13
N GLU A 24 2.64 2.49 -28.83
CA GLU A 24 1.81 2.20 -27.66
C GLU A 24 1.39 0.74 -27.62
N LEU A 25 0.88 0.20 -28.74
CA LEU A 25 0.48 -1.20 -28.85
C LEU A 25 1.66 -2.17 -28.68
N VAL A 26 2.82 -1.85 -29.26
CA VAL A 26 4.04 -2.67 -29.12
C VAL A 26 4.57 -2.66 -27.68
N VAL A 27 4.47 -1.52 -26.99
CA VAL A 27 4.89 -1.37 -25.59
C VAL A 27 3.91 -2.08 -24.63
N GLU A 28 2.61 -2.11 -24.94
CA GLU A 28 1.61 -2.84 -24.16
C GLU A 28 1.79 -4.38 -24.26
N GLU A 29 2.20 -4.90 -25.41
CA GLU A 29 2.36 -6.35 -25.63
C GLU A 29 3.75 -6.92 -25.24
N SER A 30 4.78 -6.08 -25.15
CA SER A 30 6.18 -6.50 -24.94
C SER A 30 6.70 -6.18 -23.54
N LEU A 31 7.33 -7.17 -22.89
CA LEU A 31 8.05 -7.02 -21.61
C LEU A 31 9.49 -6.49 -21.76
N SER A 32 9.97 -6.21 -22.98
CA SER A 32 11.33 -5.67 -23.23
C SER A 32 11.41 -4.59 -24.34
N PRO A 33 10.49 -3.61 -24.40
CA PRO A 33 10.38 -2.69 -25.54
C PRO A 33 11.54 -1.68 -25.60
N ILE A 34 12.28 -1.47 -24.51
CA ILE A 34 13.20 -0.33 -24.41
C ILE A 34 14.41 -0.48 -25.34
N HIS A 35 14.98 -1.67 -25.47
CA HIS A 35 16.10 -1.90 -26.40
C HIS A 35 15.67 -1.75 -27.87
N GLU A 36 14.42 -2.09 -28.18
CA GLU A 36 13.84 -1.90 -29.51
C GLU A 36 13.55 -0.42 -29.77
N LEU A 37 13.05 0.32 -28.77
CA LEU A 37 12.86 1.76 -28.83
C LEU A 37 14.18 2.52 -29.04
N VAL A 38 15.30 2.11 -28.39
CA VAL A 38 16.65 2.66 -28.68
C VAL A 38 16.99 2.51 -30.16
N ARG A 39 16.72 1.33 -30.74
CA ARG A 39 17.00 1.06 -32.16
C ARG A 39 16.10 1.87 -33.08
N LEU A 40 14.84 2.04 -32.72
CA LEU A 40 13.85 2.79 -33.51
C LEU A 40 14.15 4.30 -33.57
N GLN A 41 14.83 4.86 -32.57
CA GLN A 41 15.29 6.26 -32.63
C GLN A 41 16.26 6.56 -33.78
N LEU A 42 16.95 5.53 -34.30
CA LEU A 42 17.91 5.67 -35.40
C LEU A 42 17.27 5.53 -36.78
N VAL A 43 15.97 5.20 -36.87
CA VAL A 43 15.29 4.88 -38.14
C VAL A 43 15.00 6.13 -38.96
N CYS A 44 14.26 7.09 -38.39
CA CYS A 44 13.99 8.39 -39.01
C CYS A 44 13.45 9.40 -38.01
N ARG A 45 13.44 10.69 -38.39
CA ARG A 45 12.97 11.80 -37.55
C ARG A 45 11.52 11.62 -37.08
N THR A 46 10.63 11.14 -37.94
CA THR A 46 9.21 10.93 -37.60
C THR A 46 9.03 9.85 -36.53
N VAL A 47 9.81 8.77 -36.59
CA VAL A 47 9.80 7.72 -35.57
C VAL A 47 10.39 8.23 -34.27
N LEU A 48 11.46 9.04 -34.31
CA LEU A 48 12.02 9.67 -33.12
C LEU A 48 11.00 10.60 -32.43
N GLU A 49 10.28 11.43 -33.20
CA GLU A 49 9.21 12.30 -32.68
C GLU A 49 8.06 11.47 -32.09
N ALA A 50 7.72 10.33 -32.70
CA ALA A 50 6.70 9.42 -32.17
C ALA A 50 7.15 8.74 -30.87
N VAL A 51 8.38 8.23 -30.81
CA VAL A 51 8.97 7.65 -29.59
C VAL A 51 8.97 8.67 -28.44
N ARG A 52 9.23 9.94 -28.73
CA ARG A 52 9.18 11.02 -27.72
C ARG A 52 7.77 11.38 -27.25
N SER A 53 6.74 10.97 -27.98
CA SER A 53 5.34 11.22 -27.60
C SER A 53 4.72 10.11 -26.75
N VAL A 54 5.36 8.94 -26.69
CA VAL A 54 4.85 7.77 -25.95
C VAL A 54 5.51 7.69 -24.57
N PRO A 55 4.74 7.72 -23.47
CA PRO A 55 5.28 7.50 -22.14
C PRO A 55 5.92 6.12 -21.99
N LEU A 56 7.16 6.08 -21.52
CA LEU A 56 7.91 4.84 -21.33
C LEU A 56 7.52 4.15 -20.01
N ALA A 57 7.46 2.82 -20.04
CA ALA A 57 7.45 1.97 -18.86
C ALA A 57 8.78 1.25 -18.74
N VAL A 58 9.49 1.48 -17.64
CA VAL A 58 10.91 1.09 -17.51
C VAL A 58 11.18 0.34 -16.23
N GLU A 59 11.81 -0.82 -16.36
CA GLU A 59 12.35 -1.59 -15.23
C GLU A 59 13.88 -1.67 -15.35
N VAL A 60 14.56 -1.29 -14.27
CA VAL A 60 16.01 -1.17 -14.21
C VAL A 60 16.54 -2.09 -13.12
N ASP A 61 17.06 -3.24 -13.53
CA ASP A 61 17.54 -4.28 -12.61
C ASP A 61 19.00 -4.10 -12.21
N ARG A 62 19.78 -3.47 -13.09
CA ARG A 62 21.24 -3.36 -12.98
C ARG A 62 21.72 -1.91 -13.20
N PRO A 63 22.77 -1.45 -12.51
CA PRO A 63 23.32 -0.10 -12.70
C PRO A 63 23.75 0.18 -14.14
N ASP A 64 24.37 -0.79 -14.82
CA ASP A 64 24.83 -0.62 -16.22
C ASP A 64 23.66 -0.41 -17.19
N GLN A 65 22.50 -0.98 -16.87
CA GLN A 65 21.27 -0.77 -17.62
C GLN A 65 20.80 0.67 -17.45
N LEU A 66 20.84 1.24 -16.24
CA LEU A 66 20.51 2.64 -16.01
C LEU A 66 21.39 3.56 -16.85
N THR A 67 22.70 3.31 -16.87
CA THR A 67 23.66 4.08 -17.68
C THR A 67 23.33 4.02 -19.16
N SER A 68 22.95 2.84 -19.66
CA SER A 68 22.60 2.63 -21.07
C SER A 68 21.26 3.28 -21.44
N LEU A 69 20.30 3.29 -20.52
CA LEU A 69 18.96 3.85 -20.72
C LEU A 69 18.89 5.35 -20.48
N ARG A 70 19.83 5.93 -19.71
CA ARG A 70 19.80 7.33 -19.33
C ARG A 70 19.56 8.28 -20.51
N PRO A 71 20.23 8.18 -21.67
CA PRO A 71 19.97 9.07 -22.79
C PRO A 71 18.52 9.08 -23.27
N LEU A 72 17.83 7.93 -23.20
CA LEU A 72 16.40 7.84 -23.52
C LEU A 72 15.53 8.49 -22.45
N LEU A 73 15.79 8.19 -21.18
CA LEU A 73 15.00 8.67 -20.06
C LEU A 73 15.04 10.20 -19.95
N LEU A 74 16.12 10.83 -20.42
CA LEU A 74 16.27 12.29 -20.44
C LEU A 74 15.51 12.98 -21.59
N VAL A 75 15.01 12.24 -22.59
CA VAL A 75 14.36 12.83 -23.78
C VAL A 75 12.95 12.31 -24.06
N CYS A 76 12.52 11.28 -23.33
CA CYS A 76 11.21 10.67 -23.47
C CYS A 76 10.45 10.74 -22.13
N PRO A 77 9.14 11.05 -22.16
CA PRO A 77 8.30 10.99 -20.96
C PRO A 77 8.28 9.55 -20.42
N CYS A 78 8.20 9.40 -19.11
CA CYS A 78 8.07 8.09 -18.46
C CYS A 78 6.77 8.03 -17.67
N GLU A 79 5.95 7.00 -17.91
CA GLU A 79 4.77 6.71 -17.09
C GLU A 79 5.10 5.84 -15.88
N ARG A 80 6.05 4.92 -16.04
CA ARG A 80 6.46 3.99 -14.99
C ARG A 80 7.98 3.85 -14.95
N VAL A 81 8.56 3.97 -13.76
CA VAL A 81 9.97 3.70 -13.54
C VAL A 81 10.15 2.84 -12.29
N HIS A 82 10.71 1.65 -12.47
CA HIS A 82 11.00 0.72 -11.40
C HIS A 82 12.51 0.49 -11.31
N PHE A 83 13.12 0.98 -10.23
CA PHE A 83 14.49 0.67 -9.89
C PHE A 83 14.52 -0.55 -8.97
N HIS A 84 15.28 -1.57 -9.36
CA HIS A 84 15.63 -2.64 -8.45
C HIS A 84 16.50 -2.08 -7.32
N ARG A 85 16.44 -2.71 -6.14
CA ARG A 85 17.06 -2.24 -4.89
C ARG A 85 18.55 -1.94 -4.91
N ARG A 86 19.27 -2.46 -5.92
CA ARG A 86 20.72 -2.27 -6.10
C ARG A 86 21.05 -1.08 -7.01
N VAL A 87 20.03 -0.41 -7.55
CA VAL A 87 20.17 0.67 -8.50
C VAL A 87 19.81 1.99 -7.81
N GLU A 88 20.76 2.91 -7.79
CA GLU A 88 20.53 4.27 -7.27
C GLU A 88 19.78 5.09 -8.31
N GLY A 89 18.45 5.18 -8.16
CA GLY A 89 17.58 5.97 -9.05
C GLY A 89 17.56 7.46 -8.75
N GLU A 90 17.95 7.88 -7.54
CA GLU A 90 17.86 9.27 -7.09
C GLU A 90 18.61 10.28 -7.98
N PRO A 91 19.83 9.99 -8.49
CA PRO A 91 20.51 10.89 -9.43
C PRO A 91 19.74 11.14 -10.73
N LEU A 92 18.95 10.18 -11.22
CA LEU A 92 18.08 10.39 -12.39
C LEU A 92 16.85 11.22 -12.01
N LEU A 93 16.20 10.90 -10.90
CA LEU A 93 15.01 11.62 -10.45
C LEU A 93 15.29 13.09 -10.10
N ARG A 94 16.55 13.43 -9.81
CA ARG A 94 17.03 14.80 -9.58
C ARG A 94 17.46 15.52 -10.85
N ASP A 95 17.58 14.83 -11.98
CA ASP A 95 18.00 15.40 -13.25
C ASP A 95 16.89 16.30 -13.83
N ASP A 96 17.22 17.56 -14.11
CA ASP A 96 16.25 18.54 -14.60
C ASP A 96 15.62 18.14 -15.94
N ALA A 97 16.38 17.46 -16.82
CA ALA A 97 15.86 17.01 -18.11
C ALA A 97 14.86 15.86 -17.93
N PHE A 98 15.17 14.92 -17.03
CA PHE A 98 14.23 13.85 -16.67
C PHE A 98 12.94 14.41 -16.08
N ARG A 99 13.06 15.35 -15.12
CA ARG A 99 11.91 16.00 -14.49
C ARG A 99 11.05 16.73 -15.52
N ALA A 100 11.64 17.58 -16.34
CA ALA A 100 10.91 18.34 -17.36
C ALA A 100 10.15 17.43 -18.34
N CYS A 101 10.69 16.25 -18.66
CA CYS A 101 10.04 15.28 -19.55
C CYS A 101 8.97 14.44 -18.84
N SER A 102 9.16 14.12 -17.55
CA SER A 102 8.35 13.10 -16.84
C SER A 102 7.43 13.65 -15.75
N GLU A 103 7.51 14.93 -15.38
CA GLU A 103 6.73 15.55 -14.28
C GLU A 103 5.22 15.33 -14.41
N ARG A 104 4.69 15.26 -15.65
CA ARG A 104 3.24 15.14 -15.95
C ARG A 104 2.81 13.76 -16.40
N SER A 105 3.76 12.84 -16.56
CA SER A 105 3.48 11.49 -17.07
C SER A 105 3.79 10.41 -16.04
N LEU A 106 4.73 10.63 -15.12
CA LEU A 106 5.17 9.61 -14.17
C LEU A 106 4.11 9.31 -13.11
N LYS A 107 3.36 8.23 -13.32
CA LYS A 107 2.32 7.75 -12.41
C LYS A 107 2.81 6.68 -11.46
N HIS A 108 3.79 5.88 -11.86
CA HIS A 108 4.26 4.73 -11.10
C HIS A 108 5.77 4.81 -10.85
N LEU A 109 6.17 4.80 -9.58
CA LEU A 109 7.57 4.84 -9.19
C LEU A 109 7.88 3.75 -8.16
N ARG A 110 8.94 2.97 -8.40
CA ARG A 110 9.57 2.13 -7.39
C ARG A 110 11.03 2.52 -7.26
N ALA A 111 11.46 2.88 -6.06
CA ALA A 111 12.81 3.38 -5.86
C ALA A 111 13.30 3.25 -4.40
N VAL A 112 14.62 3.28 -4.24
CA VAL A 112 15.29 3.52 -2.96
C VAL A 112 15.59 5.03 -2.91
N VAL A 113 14.80 5.82 -2.17
CA VAL A 113 14.89 7.30 -2.19
C VAL A 113 15.03 7.87 -0.79
N ALA A 114 15.89 8.88 -0.65
CA ALA A 114 16.23 9.49 0.63
C ALA A 114 15.70 10.92 0.86
N CYS A 115 15.05 11.58 -0.11
CA CYS A 115 14.77 13.02 -0.02
C CYS A 115 13.36 13.44 -0.48
N THR A 116 12.75 14.34 0.30
CA THR A 116 11.44 14.99 0.11
C THR A 116 11.31 15.68 -1.24
N ASP A 117 12.33 16.45 -1.62
CA ASP A 117 12.25 17.40 -2.74
C ASP A 117 12.20 16.70 -4.10
N THR A 118 12.66 15.44 -4.12
CA THR A 118 12.71 14.65 -5.36
C THR A 118 11.33 14.13 -5.74
N LEU A 119 10.53 13.68 -4.77
CA LEU A 119 9.19 13.14 -5.03
C LEU A 119 8.18 14.25 -5.32
N ALA A 120 8.29 15.39 -4.63
CA ALA A 120 7.41 16.54 -4.83
C ALA A 120 7.41 17.09 -6.28
N SER A 121 8.44 16.76 -7.08
CA SER A 121 8.54 17.12 -8.49
C SER A 121 7.59 16.33 -9.41
N PHE A 122 6.92 15.29 -8.90
CA PHE A 122 6.04 14.39 -9.66
C PHE A 122 4.64 14.35 -9.04
N PRO A 123 3.84 15.43 -9.15
CA PRO A 123 2.56 15.54 -8.46
C PRO A 123 1.50 14.54 -8.94
N VAL A 124 1.61 14.07 -10.19
CA VAL A 124 0.69 13.10 -10.81
C VAL A 124 0.99 11.64 -10.41
N LEU A 125 1.92 11.41 -9.48
CA LEU A 125 2.28 10.07 -9.05
C LEU A 125 1.08 9.42 -8.33
N GLU A 126 0.60 8.30 -8.88
CA GLU A 126 -0.54 7.55 -8.37
C GLU A 126 -0.11 6.36 -7.51
N SER A 127 1.06 5.80 -7.78
CA SER A 127 1.60 4.61 -7.10
C SER A 127 3.07 4.78 -6.79
N LEU A 128 3.41 4.65 -5.51
CA LEU A 128 4.77 4.77 -5.01
C LEU A 128 5.18 3.54 -4.21
N THR A 129 6.26 2.90 -4.62
CA THR A 129 6.96 1.89 -3.81
C THR A 129 8.30 2.45 -3.34
N LEU A 130 8.41 2.70 -2.03
CA LEU A 130 9.66 3.09 -1.40
C LEU A 130 10.29 1.89 -0.72
N GLU A 131 11.57 1.69 -1.01
CA GLU A 131 12.34 0.62 -0.41
C GLU A 131 13.44 1.22 0.47
N ALA A 132 13.56 0.73 1.70
CA ALA A 132 14.52 1.22 2.67
C ALA A 132 15.95 0.92 2.20
N GLY A 133 16.70 1.97 1.89
CA GLY A 133 18.14 1.93 1.63
C GLY A 133 18.93 2.01 2.92
N ALA A 134 19.80 3.01 3.02
CA ALA A 134 20.53 3.34 4.25
C ALA A 134 19.64 3.97 5.35
N ILE A 135 18.42 4.39 5.00
CA ILE A 135 17.52 5.05 5.93
C ILE A 135 16.74 4.00 6.74
N HIS A 136 16.78 4.16 8.06
CA HIS A 136 16.10 3.28 9.00
C HIS A 136 14.68 3.77 9.38
N ARG A 137 14.32 5.02 9.10
CA ARG A 137 13.00 5.57 9.45
C ARG A 137 12.33 6.21 8.23
N PHE A 138 11.10 5.78 7.94
CA PHE A 138 10.25 6.48 6.99
C PHE A 138 9.61 7.71 7.64
N TYR A 139 9.71 8.87 6.98
CA TYR A 139 9.07 10.12 7.41
C TYR A 139 7.97 10.52 6.41
N PRO A 140 6.70 10.65 6.83
CA PRO A 140 5.59 11.02 5.94
C PRO A 140 5.76 12.32 5.14
N SER A 141 6.56 13.26 5.63
CA SER A 141 6.84 14.53 4.95
C SER A 141 7.43 14.36 3.56
N VAL A 142 8.08 13.22 3.27
CA VAL A 142 8.59 12.89 1.93
C VAL A 142 7.51 12.74 0.87
N LEU A 143 6.26 12.51 1.30
CA LEU A 143 5.10 12.42 0.40
C LEU A 143 4.45 13.79 0.15
N GLY A 144 4.97 14.87 0.73
CA GLY A 144 4.47 16.22 0.49
C GLY A 144 4.47 16.56 -1.00
N GLY A 145 3.36 17.11 -1.49
CA GLY A 145 3.18 17.48 -2.90
C GLY A 145 2.63 16.37 -3.81
N LEU A 146 2.55 15.12 -3.33
CA LEU A 146 1.97 14.01 -4.09
C LEU A 146 0.43 14.02 -3.98
N CYS A 147 -0.21 14.89 -4.76
CA CYS A 147 -1.66 15.11 -4.69
C CYS A 147 -2.50 14.03 -5.39
N CYS A 148 -1.89 13.13 -6.14
CA CYS A 148 -2.60 12.02 -6.81
C CYS A 148 -2.29 10.64 -6.21
N LEU A 149 -1.55 10.57 -5.10
CA LEU A 149 -1.03 9.32 -4.58
C LEU A 149 -2.15 8.44 -4.01
N ALA A 150 -2.52 7.40 -4.75
CA ALA A 150 -3.54 6.43 -4.35
C ALA A 150 -2.94 5.17 -3.71
N HIS A 151 -1.73 4.78 -4.09
CA HIS A 151 -1.10 3.53 -3.63
C HIS A 151 0.29 3.80 -3.06
N LEU A 152 0.53 3.35 -1.83
CA LEU A 152 1.83 3.46 -1.15
C LEU A 152 2.30 2.08 -0.70
N SER A 153 3.49 1.66 -1.14
CA SER A 153 4.16 0.47 -0.66
C SER A 153 5.46 0.84 0.04
N LEU A 154 5.60 0.48 1.32
CA LEU A 154 6.77 0.71 2.14
C LEU A 154 7.49 -0.62 2.39
N VAL A 155 8.71 -0.73 1.88
CA VAL A 155 9.45 -2.00 1.85
C VAL A 155 10.72 -1.89 2.69
N ARG A 156 10.91 -2.82 3.62
CA ARG A 156 12.02 -3.01 4.56
C ARG A 156 12.34 -1.86 5.52
N PHE A 157 11.44 -0.91 5.75
CA PHE A 157 11.66 0.11 6.78
C PHE A 157 11.57 -0.53 8.18
N PRO A 158 12.60 -0.39 9.03
CA PRO A 158 12.52 -0.93 10.39
C PRO A 158 11.66 -0.06 11.31
N VAL A 159 11.56 1.25 11.06
CA VAL A 159 10.66 2.17 11.78
C VAL A 159 9.83 2.98 10.79
N MET A 160 8.52 3.02 11.00
CA MET A 160 7.57 3.72 10.14
C MET A 160 6.59 4.51 10.98
N GLU A 161 6.40 5.77 10.64
CA GLU A 161 5.37 6.64 11.21
C GLU A 161 4.39 7.00 10.11
N LEU A 162 3.09 6.74 10.28
CA LEU A 162 2.04 7.07 9.30
C LEU A 162 1.09 8.16 9.79
N SER A 163 1.17 8.55 11.08
CA SER A 163 0.36 9.60 11.69
C SER A 163 0.62 10.99 11.08
N GLY A 164 1.80 11.22 10.53
CA GLY A 164 2.23 12.52 9.97
C GLY A 164 1.90 12.74 8.50
N LEU A 165 1.04 11.95 7.86
CA LEU A 165 0.69 12.14 6.44
C LEU A 165 0.07 13.52 6.21
N THR A 166 0.49 14.18 5.11
CA THR A 166 0.00 15.51 4.74
C THR A 166 -1.47 15.45 4.26
N PRO A 167 -2.30 16.49 4.49
CA PRO A 167 -3.73 16.46 4.17
C PRO A 167 -4.04 16.08 2.70
N ASN A 168 -3.27 16.62 1.77
CA ASN A 168 -3.33 16.33 0.33
C ASN A 168 -3.12 14.84 0.00
N VAL A 169 -2.27 14.14 0.77
CA VAL A 169 -2.10 12.69 0.62
C VAL A 169 -3.23 11.93 1.31
N VAL A 170 -3.70 12.40 2.47
CA VAL A 170 -4.79 11.78 3.23
C VAL A 170 -6.09 11.68 2.41
N GLU A 171 -6.37 12.68 1.57
CA GLU A 171 -7.56 12.71 0.72
C GLU A 171 -7.51 11.69 -0.44
N THR A 172 -6.32 11.39 -0.94
CA THR A 172 -6.14 10.61 -2.17
C THR A 172 -5.70 9.16 -1.92
N LEU A 173 -5.00 8.90 -0.82
CA LEU A 173 -4.45 7.59 -0.51
C LEU A 173 -5.55 6.56 -0.24
N LYS A 174 -5.54 5.47 -1.02
CA LYS A 174 -6.52 4.36 -0.94
C LYS A 174 -5.91 3.07 -0.44
N GLU A 175 -4.67 2.78 -0.83
CA GLU A 175 -4.03 1.52 -0.49
C GLU A 175 -2.65 1.74 0.16
N ILE A 176 -2.40 1.03 1.25
CA ILE A 176 -1.09 0.98 1.89
C ILE A 176 -0.64 -0.47 2.04
N HIS A 177 0.54 -0.76 1.52
CA HIS A 177 1.25 -2.02 1.72
C HIS A 177 2.53 -1.77 2.52
N VAL A 178 2.77 -2.60 3.52
CA VAL A 178 3.95 -2.50 4.36
C VAL A 178 4.61 -3.87 4.41
N THR A 179 5.85 -3.95 3.94
CA THR A 179 6.67 -5.15 3.97
C THR A 179 7.88 -4.90 4.87
N PRO A 180 7.84 -5.24 6.16
CA PRO A 180 8.95 -5.02 7.08
C PRO A 180 10.16 -5.88 6.71
N ARG A 181 11.33 -5.49 7.22
CA ARG A 181 12.59 -6.21 6.97
C ARG A 181 12.60 -7.50 7.80
N PRO A 182 12.71 -8.70 7.19
CA PRO A 182 12.66 -9.98 7.91
C PRO A 182 13.78 -10.17 8.94
N GLU A 183 14.94 -9.54 8.70
CA GLU A 183 16.15 -9.68 9.51
C GLU A 183 16.24 -8.66 10.65
N ALA A 184 15.35 -7.67 10.70
CA ALA A 184 15.33 -6.72 11.80
C ALA A 184 14.70 -7.39 13.02
N LEU A 185 15.52 -8.08 13.82
CA LEU A 185 15.15 -8.59 15.13
C LEU A 185 14.34 -7.50 15.86
N ARG A 186 13.06 -7.78 16.15
CA ARG A 186 12.11 -6.88 16.82
C ARG A 186 11.59 -5.71 15.96
N CYS A 187 11.10 -5.97 14.76
CA CYS A 187 10.31 -4.96 14.04
C CYS A 187 8.99 -4.71 14.77
N PHE A 188 8.89 -3.56 15.45
CA PHE A 188 7.64 -3.09 16.05
C PHE A 188 6.95 -2.14 15.08
N PHE A 189 5.69 -2.44 14.75
CA PHE A 189 4.87 -1.59 13.91
C PHE A 189 3.70 -1.04 14.71
N HIS A 190 3.66 0.29 14.87
CA HIS A 190 2.51 0.97 15.43
C HIS A 190 1.61 1.50 14.31
N MET A 191 0.43 0.92 14.16
CA MET A 191 -0.57 1.32 13.18
C MET A 191 -1.34 2.54 13.70
N ALA A 192 -0.77 3.72 13.45
CA ALA A 192 -1.40 5.01 13.70
C ALA A 192 -1.59 5.77 12.39
N PHE A 193 -2.84 6.12 12.09
CA PHE A 193 -3.20 6.92 10.91
C PHE A 193 -3.77 8.28 11.31
N PRO A 194 -3.65 9.31 10.45
CA PRO A 194 -4.37 10.56 10.62
C PRO A 194 -5.87 10.29 10.69
N ARG A 195 -6.60 10.98 11.58
CA ARG A 195 -8.02 10.69 11.90
C ARG A 195 -8.92 10.65 10.66
N ASP A 196 -8.62 11.47 9.66
CA ASP A 196 -9.42 11.63 8.45
C ASP A 196 -9.06 10.64 7.34
N LEU A 197 -7.99 9.84 7.51
CA LEU A 197 -7.58 8.84 6.53
C LEU A 197 -8.63 7.74 6.38
N ARG A 198 -8.94 7.39 5.13
CA ARG A 198 -9.85 6.32 4.75
C ARG A 198 -9.21 5.48 3.65
N LEU A 199 -8.77 4.28 4.01
CA LEU A 199 -8.14 3.32 3.12
C LEU A 199 -9.16 2.29 2.65
N ASP A 200 -9.12 1.98 1.36
CA ASP A 200 -9.79 0.81 0.81
C ASP A 200 -9.06 -0.46 1.23
N ARG A 201 -7.72 -0.41 1.27
CA ARG A 201 -6.88 -1.57 1.63
C ARG A 201 -5.68 -1.19 2.48
N PHE A 202 -5.45 -1.95 3.55
CA PHE A 202 -4.20 -1.98 4.28
C PHE A 202 -3.67 -3.40 4.36
N HIS A 203 -2.39 -3.59 4.03
CA HIS A 203 -1.72 -4.87 4.17
C HIS A 203 -0.37 -4.69 4.87
N LEU A 204 -0.22 -5.29 6.05
CA LEU A 204 1.08 -5.52 6.66
C LEU A 204 1.52 -6.97 6.38
N HIS A 205 2.56 -7.12 5.58
CA HIS A 205 3.19 -8.41 5.29
C HIS A 205 4.09 -8.84 6.45
N GLY A 206 4.10 -10.13 6.78
CA GLY A 206 4.91 -10.69 7.86
C GLY A 206 6.22 -11.26 7.35
N SER A 207 6.37 -11.32 6.02
CA SER A 207 7.48 -11.94 5.30
C SER A 207 7.74 -13.38 5.77
N PHE A 208 6.67 -14.13 6.08
CA PHE A 208 6.75 -15.45 6.71
C PHE A 208 7.53 -16.51 5.91
N ALA A 209 7.64 -16.36 4.59
CA ALA A 209 8.47 -17.23 3.77
C ALA A 209 9.98 -17.01 4.02
N ASP A 210 10.36 -15.80 4.43
CA ASP A 210 11.76 -15.36 4.57
C ASP A 210 12.25 -15.36 6.02
N ILE A 211 11.37 -15.61 6.99
CA ILE A 211 11.77 -15.64 8.41
C ILE A 211 12.50 -16.94 8.75
N THR A 212 13.64 -16.78 9.42
CA THR A 212 14.46 -17.89 9.95
C THR A 212 13.98 -18.41 11.31
N GLY A 213 13.00 -17.73 11.92
CA GLY A 213 12.35 -18.13 13.16
C GLY A 213 11.14 -17.24 13.49
N PRO A 214 10.22 -17.69 14.37
CA PRO A 214 8.98 -16.94 14.68
C PRO A 214 9.21 -15.54 15.27
N ARG A 215 10.30 -15.35 16.03
CA ARG A 215 10.66 -14.06 16.65
C ARG A 215 11.20 -13.01 15.66
N SER A 216 11.33 -13.36 14.39
CA SER A 216 11.78 -12.47 13.32
C SER A 216 10.60 -11.79 12.59
N ALA A 217 9.38 -12.24 12.84
CA ALA A 217 8.16 -11.59 12.33
C ALA A 217 7.83 -10.31 13.14
N PRO A 218 7.07 -9.36 12.57
CA PRO A 218 6.80 -8.09 13.22
C PRO A 218 5.83 -8.21 14.41
N VAL A 219 6.01 -7.38 15.43
CA VAL A 219 5.02 -7.17 16.49
C VAL A 219 4.21 -5.92 16.16
N VAL A 220 2.89 -6.05 16.16
CA VAL A 220 1.98 -5.00 15.68
C VAL A 220 1.15 -4.48 16.83
N THR A 221 1.08 -3.16 16.97
CA THR A 221 0.15 -2.48 17.88
C THR A 221 -0.79 -1.59 17.08
N CYS A 222 -2.08 -1.57 17.41
CA CYS A 222 -3.06 -0.71 16.75
C CYS A 222 -4.20 -0.31 17.70
N ASP A 223 -4.88 0.81 17.41
CA ASP A 223 -6.15 1.14 18.05
C ASP A 223 -7.29 0.46 17.28
N VAL A 224 -8.23 -0.15 18.00
CA VAL A 224 -9.41 -0.78 17.39
C VAL A 224 -10.21 0.20 16.51
N ARG A 225 -10.22 1.50 16.84
CA ARG A 225 -10.88 2.54 16.04
C ARG A 225 -10.23 2.69 14.68
N SER A 226 -8.90 2.55 14.58
CA SER A 226 -8.21 2.63 13.30
C SER A 226 -8.66 1.51 12.37
N LEU A 227 -8.76 0.28 12.90
CA LEU A 227 -9.30 -0.85 12.15
C LEU A 227 -10.78 -0.65 11.78
N ALA A 228 -11.58 -0.11 12.71
CA ALA A 228 -13.01 0.02 12.52
C ALA A 228 -13.38 1.11 11.50
N THR A 229 -12.77 2.30 11.60
CA THR A 229 -13.25 3.51 10.91
C THR A 229 -12.31 4.05 9.83
N GLN A 230 -11.09 3.53 9.71
CA GLN A 230 -10.10 4.06 8.75
C GLN A 230 -9.72 3.06 7.66
N VAL A 231 -10.06 1.77 7.78
CA VAL A 231 -9.68 0.75 6.80
C VAL A 231 -10.89 -0.08 6.40
N ARG A 232 -11.15 -0.23 5.10
CA ARG A 232 -12.22 -1.06 4.56
C ARG A 232 -11.83 -2.55 4.52
N SER A 233 -10.65 -2.86 4.01
CA SER A 233 -10.06 -4.21 3.99
C SER A 233 -8.69 -4.20 4.66
N CYS A 234 -8.50 -5.00 5.70
CA CYS A 234 -7.24 -5.06 6.44
C CYS A 234 -6.67 -6.49 6.46
N ARG A 235 -5.41 -6.66 6.11
CA ARG A 235 -4.67 -7.90 6.33
C ARG A 235 -3.42 -7.63 7.15
N ILE A 236 -3.26 -8.35 8.26
CA ILE A 236 -2.11 -8.24 9.15
C ILE A 236 -1.44 -9.60 9.31
N GLU A 237 -0.18 -9.65 8.93
CA GLU A 237 0.72 -10.78 9.14
C GLU A 237 1.77 -10.38 10.19
N ALA A 238 1.73 -11.02 11.35
CA ALA A 238 2.55 -10.64 12.49
C ALA A 238 3.03 -11.84 13.31
N GLN A 239 4.11 -11.64 14.07
CA GLN A 239 4.40 -12.48 15.22
C GLN A 239 3.26 -12.36 16.24
N SER A 240 2.95 -11.13 16.63
CA SER A 240 1.98 -10.78 17.67
C SER A 240 1.18 -9.57 17.24
N LEU A 241 -0.15 -9.59 17.44
CA LEU A 241 -1.05 -8.48 17.20
C LEU A 241 -1.65 -8.01 18.52
N ARG A 242 -1.41 -6.75 18.86
CA ARG A 242 -1.88 -6.07 20.07
C ARG A 242 -2.87 -4.98 19.67
N ILE A 243 -4.10 -5.05 20.19
CA ILE A 243 -5.19 -4.13 19.86
C ILE A 243 -5.60 -3.37 21.13
N ALA A 244 -5.42 -2.06 21.09
CA ALA A 244 -5.87 -1.18 22.16
C ALA A 244 -7.39 -1.03 22.11
N LEU A 245 -8.04 -1.32 23.25
CA LEU A 245 -9.48 -1.16 23.45
C LEU A 245 -9.76 0.09 24.30
N PRO A 246 -10.41 1.14 23.74
CA PRO A 246 -10.71 2.38 24.46
C PRO A 246 -11.64 2.22 25.66
N SER A 247 -12.44 1.14 25.69
CA SER A 247 -13.48 0.92 26.69
C SER A 247 -13.13 -0.17 27.72
N TRP A 248 -11.85 -0.60 27.78
CA TRP A 248 -11.44 -1.54 28.81
C TRP A 248 -11.57 -0.92 30.20
N ARG A 249 -12.57 -1.40 30.96
CA ARG A 249 -12.72 -1.17 32.40
C ARG A 249 -11.89 -2.18 33.18
N GLN A 250 -11.00 -1.72 34.05
CA GLN A 250 -10.10 -2.58 34.84
C GLN A 250 -10.83 -3.63 35.70
N ASP A 251 -12.12 -3.44 35.94
CA ASP A 251 -12.96 -4.29 36.79
C ASP A 251 -13.34 -5.64 36.17
N ARG A 252 -13.10 -5.86 34.86
CA ARG A 252 -13.25 -7.18 34.22
C ARG A 252 -12.27 -7.37 33.06
N PRO A 253 -11.76 -8.59 32.80
CA PRO A 253 -10.95 -8.86 31.63
C PRO A 253 -11.79 -8.69 30.34
N PRO A 254 -11.28 -8.01 29.31
CA PRO A 254 -11.97 -7.89 28.04
C PRO A 254 -12.05 -9.25 27.34
N ARG A 255 -13.09 -9.43 26.53
CA ARG A 255 -13.32 -10.64 25.72
C ARG A 255 -13.38 -10.32 24.24
N GLY A 256 -13.39 -11.33 23.37
CA GLY A 256 -13.56 -11.15 21.93
C GLY A 256 -14.84 -10.36 21.60
N ALA A 257 -15.93 -10.59 22.33
CA ALA A 257 -17.18 -9.82 22.19
C ALA A 257 -17.01 -8.31 22.42
N ASP A 258 -16.06 -7.88 23.25
CA ASP A 258 -15.77 -6.45 23.46
C ASP A 258 -15.01 -5.85 22.27
N LEU A 259 -14.08 -6.62 21.68
CA LEU A 259 -13.40 -6.25 20.44
C LEU A 259 -14.40 -6.16 19.28
N LEU A 260 -15.24 -7.18 19.08
CA LEU A 260 -16.25 -7.20 18.02
C LEU A 260 -17.23 -6.04 18.15
N ARG A 261 -17.70 -5.73 19.37
CA ARG A 261 -18.57 -4.57 19.62
C ARG A 261 -17.90 -3.26 19.24
N ALA A 262 -16.60 -3.11 19.55
CA ALA A 262 -15.84 -1.92 19.19
C ALA A 262 -15.63 -1.81 17.67
N LEU A 263 -15.41 -2.94 16.99
CA LEU A 263 -15.29 -3.00 15.52
C LEU A 263 -16.62 -2.66 14.83
N THR A 264 -17.77 -3.00 15.40
CA THR A 264 -19.10 -2.66 14.84
C THR A 264 -19.68 -1.35 15.35
N GLY A 265 -18.85 -0.49 15.96
CA GLY A 265 -19.30 0.80 16.47
C GLY A 265 -19.82 1.76 15.39
N PRO A 266 -20.47 2.87 15.77
CA PRO A 266 -20.89 3.90 14.83
C PRO A 266 -19.73 4.40 13.97
N GLY A 267 -19.96 4.54 12.66
CA GLY A 267 -18.94 4.98 11.71
C GLY A 267 -17.95 3.88 11.29
N ALA A 268 -18.16 2.61 11.68
CA ALA A 268 -17.37 1.51 11.17
C ALA A 268 -17.55 1.36 9.64
N ILE A 269 -16.43 1.31 8.91
CA ILE A 269 -16.38 1.22 7.45
C ILE A 269 -15.82 -0.11 6.94
N TRP A 270 -15.23 -0.92 7.82
CA TRP A 270 -14.60 -2.18 7.43
C TRP A 270 -15.63 -3.20 6.90
N GLU A 271 -15.15 -4.01 5.97
CA GLU A 271 -15.85 -5.12 5.33
C GLU A 271 -15.11 -6.43 5.56
N GLU A 272 -13.77 -6.38 5.57
CA GLU A 272 -12.93 -7.56 5.75
C GLU A 272 -11.72 -7.26 6.64
N LEU A 273 -11.52 -8.10 7.66
CA LEU A 273 -10.32 -8.11 8.49
C LEU A 273 -9.73 -9.52 8.49
N GLU A 274 -8.46 -9.65 8.15
CA GLU A 274 -7.71 -10.90 8.14
C GLU A 274 -6.48 -10.78 9.03
N PHE A 275 -6.40 -11.64 10.05
CA PHE A 275 -5.27 -11.69 10.98
C PHE A 275 -4.56 -13.04 10.85
N ARG A 276 -3.25 -12.98 10.60
CA ARG A 276 -2.34 -14.12 10.56
C ARG A 276 -1.27 -13.90 11.61
N VAL A 277 -1.38 -14.59 12.75
CA VAL A 277 -0.55 -14.30 13.94
C VAL A 277 0.20 -15.55 14.39
N LEU A 278 1.53 -15.51 14.41
CA LEU A 278 2.37 -16.67 14.75
C LEU A 278 2.28 -17.08 16.23
N ASP A 279 2.05 -16.12 17.13
CA ASP A 279 1.85 -16.38 18.57
C ASP A 279 0.47 -17.01 18.86
N ASN A 280 -0.31 -17.32 17.82
CA ASN A 280 -1.66 -17.88 17.86
C ASN A 280 -2.66 -17.05 18.67
N ARG A 281 -2.34 -15.83 19.10
CA ARG A 281 -3.20 -15.01 19.96
C ARG A 281 -3.27 -13.58 19.47
N VAL A 282 -4.46 -13.00 19.58
CA VAL A 282 -4.65 -11.55 19.48
C VAL A 282 -4.71 -10.99 20.88
N TRP A 283 -3.80 -10.07 21.20
CA TRP A 283 -3.70 -9.46 22.52
C TRP A 283 -4.56 -8.21 22.58
N LEU A 284 -5.41 -8.11 23.59
CA LEU A 284 -6.16 -6.91 23.91
C LEU A 284 -5.43 -6.16 25.01
N GLU A 285 -5.31 -4.84 24.83
CA GLU A 285 -4.63 -3.93 25.77
C GLU A 285 -5.49 -2.73 26.12
N PRO A 286 -5.33 -2.14 27.32
CA PRO A 286 -5.97 -0.88 27.62
C PRO A 286 -5.40 0.16 26.67
N ARG A 287 -6.21 1.12 26.26
CA ARG A 287 -5.66 2.33 25.64
C ARG A 287 -4.85 3.04 26.72
N GLU A 288 -3.52 2.88 26.70
CA GLU A 288 -2.64 3.68 27.54
C GLU A 288 -3.00 5.15 27.29
N SER A 289 -3.32 5.87 28.36
CA SER A 289 -3.47 7.32 28.31
C SER A 289 -2.23 7.89 27.61
N GLU A 290 -2.39 8.86 26.72
CA GLU A 290 -1.36 9.47 25.86
C GLU A 290 -0.07 9.92 26.59
N ALA A 291 -0.02 9.82 27.93
CA ALA A 291 1.12 10.05 28.80
C ALA A 291 2.24 8.99 28.76
N ALA A 292 1.99 7.74 28.34
CA ALA A 292 3.04 6.70 28.28
C ALA A 292 3.86 6.73 26.98
N ALA A 293 3.33 7.35 25.92
CA ALA A 293 3.99 7.42 24.61
C ALA A 293 5.14 8.45 24.52
N SER A 294 5.40 9.21 25.60
CA SER A 294 6.46 10.22 25.68
C SER A 294 7.74 9.76 26.40
N SER A 295 7.80 8.54 26.92
CA SER A 295 9.04 8.03 27.51
C SER A 295 10.01 7.59 26.41
N SER A 296 11.18 8.20 26.38
CA SER A 296 12.29 7.84 25.51
C SER A 296 12.68 6.37 25.69
N PHE A 297 13.27 5.81 24.63
CA PHE A 297 13.77 4.43 24.54
C PHE A 297 14.76 4.01 25.65
N ASP A 298 15.24 4.96 26.48
CA ASP A 298 16.28 4.77 27.49
C ASP A 298 15.74 4.54 28.93
N ASP A 299 14.45 4.76 29.20
CA ASP A 299 13.83 4.54 30.53
C ASP A 299 13.17 3.15 30.66
N LEU A 300 13.92 2.08 30.35
CA LEU A 300 13.48 0.68 30.52
C LEU A 300 13.69 0.17 31.96
N GLY A 301 13.27 0.95 32.96
CA GLY A 301 13.14 0.48 34.34
C GLY A 301 11.78 -0.19 34.53
N GLU A 302 11.75 -1.52 34.59
CA GLU A 302 10.61 -2.39 34.97
C GLU A 302 9.20 -1.77 34.85
N LEU A 303 8.83 -1.36 33.64
CA LEU A 303 7.42 -1.13 33.31
C LEU A 303 6.73 -2.49 33.38
N ILE A 304 5.92 -2.71 34.42
CA ILE A 304 4.95 -3.80 34.44
C ILE A 304 4.19 -3.70 33.12
N PRO A 305 4.27 -4.70 32.23
CA PRO A 305 3.60 -4.61 30.94
C PRO A 305 2.13 -4.32 31.20
N PRO A 306 1.50 -3.40 30.44
CA PRO A 306 0.09 -3.10 30.62
C PRO A 306 -0.69 -4.42 30.63
N PRO A 307 -1.74 -4.53 31.47
CA PRO A 307 -2.52 -5.76 31.51
C PRO A 307 -2.94 -6.09 30.08
N ALA A 308 -2.68 -7.32 29.65
CA ALA A 308 -3.02 -7.78 28.31
C ALA A 308 -3.78 -9.11 28.42
N VAL A 309 -4.86 -9.23 27.65
CA VAL A 309 -5.63 -10.47 27.56
C VAL A 309 -5.45 -11.04 26.16
N GLY A 310 -4.84 -12.22 26.07
CA GLY A 310 -4.72 -12.95 24.82
C GLY A 310 -6.02 -13.68 24.51
N LEU A 311 -6.61 -13.36 23.37
CA LEU A 311 -7.73 -14.10 22.79
C LEU A 311 -7.19 -15.25 21.94
N GLU A 312 -7.73 -16.43 22.15
CA GLU A 312 -7.47 -17.57 21.27
C GLU A 312 -8.24 -17.39 19.94
N PRO A 313 -7.78 -17.99 18.83
CA PRO A 313 -8.45 -17.87 17.54
C PRO A 313 -9.89 -18.39 17.56
N GLU A 314 -10.16 -19.40 18.40
CA GLU A 314 -11.48 -19.98 18.58
C GLU A 314 -12.47 -19.03 19.28
N ASP A 315 -11.98 -18.12 20.15
CA ASP A 315 -12.83 -17.15 20.84
C ASP A 315 -13.56 -16.24 19.84
N PHE A 316 -12.91 -15.92 18.71
CA PHE A 316 -13.51 -15.13 17.64
C PHE A 316 -14.71 -15.83 17.00
N LEU A 317 -14.67 -17.16 16.86
CA LEU A 317 -15.80 -17.91 16.29
C LEU A 317 -17.00 -17.88 17.23
N VAL A 318 -16.76 -18.10 18.52
CA VAL A 318 -17.81 -18.14 19.55
C VAL A 318 -18.45 -16.76 19.72
N ASP A 319 -17.63 -15.72 19.84
CA ASP A 319 -18.13 -14.35 20.04
C ASP A 319 -18.77 -13.78 18.76
N ALA A 320 -18.27 -14.12 17.57
CA ALA A 320 -18.89 -13.70 16.31
C ALA A 320 -20.23 -14.40 16.07
N ALA A 321 -20.39 -15.66 16.47
CA ALA A 321 -21.68 -16.36 16.38
C ALA A 321 -22.79 -15.67 17.19
N CYS A 322 -22.43 -14.85 18.19
CA CYS A 322 -23.36 -14.05 18.98
C CYS A 322 -23.63 -12.65 18.37
N THR A 323 -23.01 -12.35 17.24
CA THR A 323 -23.03 -11.04 16.58
C THR A 323 -23.72 -11.16 15.21
N HIS A 324 -24.76 -10.38 14.96
CA HIS A 324 -25.65 -10.61 13.79
C HIS A 324 -25.08 -10.11 12.46
N ASP A 325 -24.07 -9.26 12.51
CA ASP A 325 -23.48 -8.54 11.37
C ASP A 325 -22.03 -8.97 11.07
N ILE A 326 -21.53 -10.04 11.70
CA ILE A 326 -20.17 -10.55 11.48
C ILE A 326 -20.21 -12.06 11.21
N LEU A 327 -19.48 -12.49 10.18
CA LEU A 327 -19.06 -13.88 10.01
C LEU A 327 -17.58 -13.99 10.34
N ALA A 328 -17.24 -14.93 11.23
CA ALA A 328 -15.85 -15.30 11.50
C ALA A 328 -15.54 -16.68 10.90
N THR A 329 -14.37 -16.81 10.28
CA THR A 329 -13.82 -18.09 9.84
C THR A 329 -12.42 -18.27 10.39
N LEU A 330 -12.09 -19.50 10.75
CA LEU A 330 -10.76 -19.89 11.21
C LEU A 330 -10.24 -21.02 10.32
N SER A 331 -9.05 -20.81 9.76
CA SER A 331 -8.29 -21.84 9.06
C SER A 331 -6.84 -21.86 9.55
N TRP A 332 -6.10 -22.88 9.16
CA TRP A 332 -4.66 -22.98 9.44
C TRP A 332 -3.89 -22.95 8.13
N ASP A 333 -2.85 -22.13 8.07
CA ASP A 333 -2.01 -21.97 6.90
C ASP A 333 -0.52 -22.17 7.27
N HIS A 334 0.31 -22.37 6.25
CA HIS A 334 1.74 -22.61 6.40
C HIS A 334 2.52 -21.75 5.40
N ALA A 335 3.56 -21.07 5.87
CA ALA A 335 4.51 -20.35 5.03
C ALA A 335 5.93 -20.57 5.56
N GLY A 336 6.82 -21.07 4.70
CA GLY A 336 8.17 -21.47 5.11
C GLY A 336 8.13 -22.50 6.25
N ILE A 337 8.75 -22.15 7.37
CA ILE A 337 8.78 -22.98 8.59
C ILE A 337 7.63 -22.67 9.57
N CYS A 338 6.77 -21.70 9.24
CA CYS A 338 5.77 -21.18 10.16
C CYS A 338 4.38 -21.74 9.85
N ARG A 339 3.72 -22.27 10.89
CA ARG A 339 2.30 -22.62 10.89
C ARG A 339 1.56 -21.59 11.75
N PHE A 340 0.42 -21.10 11.27
CA PHE A 340 -0.35 -20.07 11.97
C PHE A 340 -1.85 -20.15 11.68
N PRO A 341 -2.70 -19.66 12.60
CA PRO A 341 -4.11 -19.46 12.36
C PRO A 341 -4.32 -18.28 11.41
N VAL A 342 -5.33 -18.42 10.56
CA VAL A 342 -5.88 -17.35 9.74
C VAL A 342 -7.28 -17.08 10.26
N ILE A 343 -7.42 -15.95 10.97
CA ILE A 343 -8.70 -15.46 11.48
C ILE A 343 -9.21 -14.45 10.45
N ARG A 344 -10.37 -14.73 9.85
CA ARG A 344 -11.01 -13.81 8.91
C ARG A 344 -12.37 -13.40 9.44
N LEU A 345 -12.59 -12.10 9.53
CA LEU A 345 -13.86 -11.48 9.91
C LEU A 345 -14.43 -10.77 8.69
N LEU A 346 -15.67 -11.08 8.36
CA LEU A 346 -16.43 -10.42 7.32
C LEU A 346 -17.61 -9.71 7.96
N ARG A 347 -17.79 -8.42 7.63
CA ARG A 347 -18.92 -7.64 8.09
C ARG A 347 -19.98 -7.54 7.02
N PHE A 348 -21.23 -7.76 7.41
CA PHE A 348 -22.37 -7.50 6.56
C PHE A 348 -23.00 -6.16 6.94
N PRO A 349 -23.32 -5.30 5.97
CA PRO A 349 -24.06 -4.09 6.26
C PRO A 349 -25.39 -4.49 6.90
N ARG A 350 -25.72 -3.85 8.03
CA ARG A 350 -27.06 -3.99 8.61
C ARG A 350 -28.04 -3.55 7.53
N ARG A 351 -28.92 -4.46 7.07
CA ARG A 351 -30.08 -4.05 6.30
C ARG A 351 -30.78 -3.01 7.15
N GLU A 352 -30.82 -1.76 6.67
CA GLU A 352 -31.74 -0.78 7.20
C GLU A 352 -33.12 -1.44 7.12
N GLN A 353 -33.63 -1.88 8.28
CA GLN A 353 -35.03 -2.24 8.36
C GLN A 353 -35.77 -0.96 8.02
N GLY A 354 -36.38 -0.94 6.84
CA GLY A 354 -37.01 0.23 6.27
C GLY A 354 -37.88 0.92 7.31
N ALA A 355 -37.79 2.24 7.34
CA ALA A 355 -38.83 3.09 7.87
C ALA A 355 -40.15 2.73 7.16
N GLY A 356 -40.88 1.80 7.77
CA GLY A 356 -42.17 1.28 7.33
C GLY A 356 -43.13 1.28 8.51
N ARG A 357 -43.28 2.45 9.13
CA ARG A 357 -44.40 2.79 10.00
C ARG A 357 -44.76 4.24 9.70
N ASP A 358 -45.49 4.41 8.61
CA ASP A 358 -46.42 5.52 8.40
C ASP A 358 -47.56 4.99 7.53
N GLY A 359 -48.80 5.18 7.98
CA GLY A 359 -50.03 4.79 7.29
C GLY A 359 -51.00 4.01 8.17
N GLY A 360 -51.53 4.66 9.20
CA GLY A 360 -52.92 4.38 9.61
C GLY A 360 -53.87 5.02 8.61
N ASP A 361 -54.93 4.31 8.24
CA ASP A 361 -56.31 4.79 8.33
C ASP A 361 -57.27 3.74 7.77
N ASP A 362 -58.20 3.34 8.64
CA ASP A 362 -59.63 3.16 8.43
C ASP A 362 -60.14 2.41 7.18
N ALA A 363 -60.59 1.17 7.45
CA ALA A 363 -61.75 0.59 6.79
C ALA A 363 -62.39 -0.45 7.71
N ASP A 364 -63.10 0.01 8.75
CA ASP A 364 -64.16 -0.77 9.39
C ASP A 364 -65.48 -0.39 8.71
N GLU A 365 -65.94 -1.26 7.81
CA GLU A 365 -67.36 -1.45 7.49
C GLU A 365 -67.92 -2.45 8.51
N ASP A 366 -68.66 -1.96 9.50
CA ASP A 366 -70.01 -2.43 9.91
C ASP A 366 -70.49 -1.76 11.22
#